data_AF-A0A9P0C0W7-F1
#
_entry.id   AF-A0A9P0C0W7-F1
#
_cell.length_a   1.000
_cell.length_b   1.000
_cell.length_c   1.000
_cell.angle_alpha   90.00
_cell.angle_beta   90.00
_cell.angle_gamma   90.00
#
_symmetry.space_group_name_H-M   'P 1'
#
loop_
_entity.id
_entity.type
_entity.pdbx_description
1 polymer ?
#
loop_
_entity_poly.entity_id
_entity_poly.type
_entity_poly.pdbx_seq_one_letter_code
_entity_poly.pdbx_strand_id
1 'polypeptide(L)'
;MLTLIRFFTWKSGLVRPLLPPDQDLEYYDDHSDEGTKTIRYPNSITTSESGRILFLFRRSGLSVVLNVEPKDYPSWSVVPYYGVKVILSDPNDYPETTVLYRYITLGESVDIKVEPQVFQSDLSIRAIDPEKRECWFHDEASLGHTDRYSYETCRTECKMKNYLDKCQCVPYKYPRDKTTRICELQDLNCLNNVTVHQSNDKMKCDPVCFMECWDKKYSVTSDLTPFLPINYPEEATAGMNVSDLAALQVYFGKSTCNCYKLTLLIDFNYFIATYGGVFSLSFGGSIITLVEITYLLLSLIITSLFRAVMSVIAKNRSK
;
A
#
# COMPACT_ATOMS: atom_id res chain seq x y z
N MET A 1 11.15 -18.99 -15.31
CA MET A 1 11.66 -17.65 -15.66
C MET A 1 10.48 -16.69 -15.51
N LEU A 2 10.34 -16.04 -14.34
CA LEU A 2 9.26 -15.08 -14.10
C LEU A 2 9.68 -13.75 -14.72
N THR A 3 9.11 -13.41 -15.87
CA THR A 3 9.22 -12.06 -16.44
C THR A 3 8.34 -11.14 -15.61
N LEU A 4 8.95 -10.48 -14.62
CA LEU A 4 8.36 -9.39 -13.86
C LEU A 4 8.19 -8.21 -14.81
N ILE A 5 6.97 -8.02 -15.33
CA ILE A 5 6.67 -6.87 -16.17
C ILE A 5 6.39 -5.68 -15.25
N ARG A 6 7.46 -5.02 -14.77
CA ARG A 6 7.42 -3.65 -14.28
C ARG A 6 7.38 -2.73 -15.50
N PHE A 7 6.24 -2.14 -15.83
CA PHE A 7 6.18 -1.09 -16.84
C PHE A 7 6.63 0.24 -16.22
N PHE A 8 7.94 0.39 -16.00
CA PHE A 8 8.56 1.69 -16.22
C PHE A 8 8.64 1.87 -17.73
N THR A 9 8.19 3.03 -18.21
CA THR A 9 8.41 3.39 -19.61
C THR A 9 9.90 3.31 -19.93
N TRP A 10 10.16 2.73 -21.10
CA TRP A 10 11.39 2.75 -21.89
C TRP A 10 12.42 1.60 -21.81
N LYS A 11 12.62 1.02 -23.00
CA LYS A 11 13.85 0.40 -23.55
C LYS A 11 14.07 -1.11 -23.42
N SER A 12 13.04 -1.93 -23.70
CA SER A 12 13.25 -3.32 -24.16
C SER A 12 12.23 -3.68 -25.23
N GLY A 13 12.69 -4.08 -26.42
CA GLY A 13 11.89 -4.34 -27.63
C GLY A 13 10.97 -5.56 -27.61
N LEU A 14 10.38 -5.89 -26.46
CA LEU A 14 9.45 -7.02 -26.27
C LEU A 14 7.97 -6.61 -26.39
N VAL A 15 7.66 -5.31 -26.42
CA VAL A 15 6.28 -4.82 -26.48
C VAL A 15 6.14 -3.87 -27.67
N ARG A 16 5.34 -4.26 -28.66
CA ARG A 16 4.93 -3.39 -29.75
C ARG A 16 3.59 -2.75 -29.39
N PRO A 17 3.47 -1.41 -29.40
CA PRO A 17 2.20 -0.76 -29.14
C PRO A 17 1.20 -1.14 -30.24
N LEU A 18 0.03 -1.63 -29.83
CA LEU A 18 -1.06 -2.03 -30.73
C LEU A 18 -1.83 -0.84 -31.31
N LEU A 19 -1.64 0.36 -30.76
CA LEU A 19 -2.31 1.59 -31.14
C LEU A 19 -1.27 2.69 -31.38
N PRO A 20 -1.46 3.55 -32.41
CA PRO A 20 -0.63 4.73 -32.59
C PRO A 20 -0.78 5.70 -31.41
N PRO A 21 0.24 6.50 -31.09
CA PRO A 21 0.14 7.51 -30.03
C PRO A 21 -0.90 8.57 -30.39
N ASP A 22 -1.91 8.76 -29.54
CA ASP A 22 -2.99 9.74 -29.74
C ASP A 22 -2.62 11.14 -29.22
N GLN A 23 -3.08 12.16 -29.95
CA GLN A 23 -2.94 13.58 -29.60
C GLN A 23 -3.98 14.06 -28.56
N ASP A 24 -5.03 13.28 -28.31
CA ASP A 24 -6.15 13.62 -27.40
C ASP A 24 -5.95 13.09 -25.96
N LEU A 25 -4.72 12.71 -25.60
CA LEU A 25 -4.36 12.39 -24.23
C LEU A 25 -4.33 13.68 -23.40
N GLU A 26 -5.46 14.02 -22.76
CA GLU A 26 -5.49 15.08 -21.77
C GLU A 26 -4.64 14.69 -20.56
N TYR A 27 -3.49 15.34 -20.44
CA TYR A 27 -2.63 15.28 -19.28
C TYR A 27 -3.18 16.28 -18.26
N TYR A 28 -3.81 15.78 -17.18
CA TYR A 28 -4.14 16.65 -16.06
C TYR A 28 -2.84 17.00 -15.33
N ASP A 29 -2.33 18.21 -15.59
CA ASP A 29 -1.25 18.83 -14.82
C ASP A 29 -1.92 19.62 -13.68
N ASP A 30 -1.71 19.18 -12.44
CA ASP A 30 -2.26 19.87 -11.26
C ASP A 30 -1.39 21.12 -11.02
N HIS A 31 -1.76 22.24 -11.67
CA HIS A 31 -1.11 23.52 -11.45
C HIS A 31 -1.30 23.95 -9.98
N SER A 32 -0.26 23.78 -9.18
CA SER A 32 -0.14 24.47 -7.90
C SER A 32 0.70 25.74 -8.10
N ASP A 33 0.05 26.89 -7.91
CA ASP A 33 0.72 28.16 -7.70
C ASP A 33 1.71 28.04 -6.53
N GLU A 34 2.83 28.75 -6.69
CA GLU A 34 4.03 28.73 -5.85
C GLU A 34 3.75 28.70 -4.34
N GLY A 35 4.32 27.71 -3.63
CA GLY A 35 4.60 27.91 -2.21
C GLY A 35 4.58 26.73 -1.24
N THR A 36 4.60 25.46 -1.66
CA THR A 36 4.80 24.36 -0.67
C THR A 36 5.30 23.09 -1.34
N LYS A 37 6.34 22.46 -0.76
CA LYS A 37 6.90 21.17 -1.22
C LYS A 37 5.84 20.07 -1.14
N THR A 38 5.16 19.78 -2.24
CA THR A 38 4.27 18.63 -2.40
C THR A 38 4.93 17.56 -3.27
N ILE A 39 4.67 16.31 -2.89
CA ILE A 39 5.21 15.08 -3.47
C ILE A 39 4.70 14.93 -4.91
N ARG A 40 5.60 14.79 -5.89
CA ARG A 40 5.25 14.47 -7.29
C ARG A 40 4.66 13.06 -7.37
N TYR A 41 3.39 12.95 -7.74
CA TYR A 41 2.81 11.69 -8.21
C TYR A 41 2.99 11.59 -9.73
N PRO A 42 3.23 10.40 -10.30
CA PRO A 42 3.27 10.23 -11.75
C PRO A 42 1.87 10.41 -12.34
N ASN A 43 1.83 11.13 -13.45
CA ASN A 43 0.64 11.57 -14.16
C ASN A 43 -0.26 10.40 -14.57
N SER A 44 -1.53 10.43 -14.14
CA SER A 44 -2.53 9.44 -14.52
C SER A 44 -3.26 9.87 -15.79
N ILE A 45 -3.20 9.04 -16.83
CA ILE A 45 -4.04 9.17 -18.02
C ILE A 45 -5.47 8.76 -17.62
N THR A 46 -6.42 9.69 -17.68
CA THR A 46 -7.84 9.39 -17.44
C THR A 46 -8.63 9.68 -18.70
N THR A 47 -9.13 8.66 -19.40
CA THR A 47 -10.27 8.89 -20.30
C THR A 47 -11.54 8.81 -19.48
N SER A 48 -12.54 9.63 -19.81
CA SER A 48 -13.82 9.73 -19.11
C SER A 48 -14.63 8.41 -19.07
N GLU A 49 -14.34 7.46 -19.97
CA GLU A 49 -15.01 6.17 -20.03
C GLU A 49 -14.11 4.98 -19.63
N SER A 50 -14.53 4.25 -18.60
CA SER A 50 -13.94 3.00 -18.15
C SER A 50 -14.58 1.81 -18.87
N GLY A 51 -13.78 0.88 -19.42
CA GLY A 51 -14.32 -0.39 -19.94
C GLY A 51 -13.41 -1.13 -20.92
N ARG A 52 -13.92 -2.26 -21.43
CA ARG A 52 -13.21 -3.15 -22.36
C ARG A 52 -12.81 -2.45 -23.67
N ILE A 53 -11.56 -2.62 -24.10
CA ILE A 53 -11.07 -2.15 -25.41
C ILE A 53 -11.58 -3.10 -26.50
N LEU A 54 -12.28 -2.55 -27.48
CA LEU A 54 -12.67 -3.27 -28.68
C LEU A 54 -12.11 -2.54 -29.90
N PHE A 55 -11.89 -3.27 -31.00
CA PHE A 55 -11.39 -2.70 -32.25
C PHE A 55 -12.18 -1.46 -32.72
N LEU A 56 -13.48 -1.41 -32.43
CA LEU A 56 -14.37 -0.29 -32.78
C LEU A 56 -14.59 0.74 -31.64
N PHE A 57 -14.15 0.46 -30.41
CA PHE A 57 -14.39 1.31 -29.24
C PHE A 57 -13.07 1.60 -28.49
N ARG A 58 -12.66 2.88 -28.51
CA ARG A 58 -11.52 3.40 -27.75
C ARG A 58 -11.91 3.59 -26.28
N ARG A 59 -11.65 2.58 -25.46
CA ARG A 59 -11.77 2.68 -23.98
C ARG A 59 -10.40 2.67 -23.33
N SER A 60 -10.28 3.14 -22.09
CA SER A 60 -9.02 3.07 -21.35
C SER A 60 -8.81 1.70 -20.71
N GLY A 61 -7.67 1.10 -21.01
CA GLY A 61 -7.22 -0.17 -20.45
C GLY A 61 -5.91 -0.63 -21.08
N LEU A 62 -5.39 -1.75 -20.57
CA LEU A 62 -4.26 -2.46 -21.12
C LEU A 62 -4.77 -3.66 -21.92
N SER A 63 -4.51 -3.70 -23.23
CA SER A 63 -4.80 -4.86 -24.09
C SER A 63 -3.50 -5.47 -24.57
N VAL A 64 -3.31 -6.76 -24.34
CA VAL A 64 -2.09 -7.49 -24.70
C VAL A 64 -2.47 -8.81 -25.34
N VAL A 65 -1.90 -9.08 -26.51
CA VAL A 65 -1.92 -10.41 -27.13
C VAL A 65 -0.58 -11.07 -26.84
N LEU A 66 -0.63 -12.26 -26.26
CA LEU A 66 0.51 -13.03 -25.78
C LEU A 66 0.64 -14.29 -26.65
N ASN A 67 1.85 -14.55 -27.14
CA ASN A 67 2.19 -15.84 -27.74
C ASN A 67 2.78 -16.73 -26.65
N VAL A 68 2.12 -17.85 -26.35
CA VAL A 68 2.53 -18.75 -25.25
C VAL A 68 3.66 -19.68 -25.68
N GLU A 69 3.78 -20.01 -26.97
CA GLU A 69 4.84 -20.88 -27.51
C GLU A 69 4.97 -22.20 -26.73
N PRO A 70 3.96 -23.10 -26.77
CA PRO A 70 3.94 -24.32 -25.96
C PRO A 70 5.13 -25.25 -26.21
N LYS A 71 5.82 -25.11 -27.35
CA LYS A 71 7.01 -25.92 -27.72
C LYS A 71 8.26 -25.57 -26.91
N ASP A 72 8.35 -24.38 -26.35
CA ASP A 72 9.54 -23.92 -25.61
C ASP A 72 9.52 -24.34 -24.14
N TYR A 73 8.41 -24.91 -23.67
CA TYR A 73 8.29 -25.41 -22.32
C TYR A 73 9.08 -26.71 -22.15
N PRO A 74 9.94 -26.81 -21.13
CA PRO A 74 10.69 -28.03 -20.88
C PRO A 74 9.76 -29.17 -20.45
N SER A 75 9.99 -30.37 -20.97
CA SER A 75 9.19 -31.56 -20.64
C SER A 75 9.23 -31.97 -19.16
N TRP A 76 10.21 -31.49 -18.40
CA TRP A 76 10.37 -31.71 -16.96
C TRP A 76 9.69 -30.63 -16.10
N SER A 77 9.01 -29.64 -16.72
CA SER A 77 8.26 -28.63 -15.98
C SER A 77 7.19 -29.26 -15.11
N VAL A 78 7.13 -28.87 -13.84
CA VAL A 78 6.12 -29.33 -12.87
C VAL A 78 4.77 -28.60 -13.07
N VAL A 79 4.73 -27.57 -13.92
CA VAL A 79 3.51 -26.79 -14.18
C VAL A 79 2.60 -27.58 -15.12
N PRO A 80 1.36 -27.94 -14.72
CA PRO A 80 0.50 -28.85 -15.48
C PRO A 80 -0.21 -28.19 -16.66
N TYR A 81 0.04 -26.91 -16.95
CA TYR A 81 -0.58 -26.16 -18.03
C TYR A 81 0.42 -25.20 -18.68
N TYR A 82 0.22 -24.97 -19.98
CA TYR A 82 0.88 -23.91 -20.72
C TYR A 82 0.05 -22.63 -20.61
N GLY A 83 0.71 -21.51 -20.35
CA GLY A 83 0.00 -20.27 -20.13
C GLY A 83 0.83 -19.22 -19.42
N VAL A 84 0.18 -18.09 -19.17
CA VAL A 84 0.79 -16.90 -18.58
C VAL A 84 0.20 -16.64 -17.20
N LYS A 85 1.05 -16.37 -16.21
CA LYS A 85 0.64 -15.90 -14.88
C LYS A 85 0.65 -14.38 -14.85
N VAL A 86 -0.52 -13.78 -14.76
CA VAL A 86 -0.71 -12.34 -14.58
C VAL A 86 -0.76 -12.04 -13.08
N ILE A 87 -0.05 -11.01 -12.67
CA ILE A 87 0.10 -10.54 -11.29
C ILE A 87 -0.37 -9.09 -11.26
N LEU A 88 -1.32 -8.76 -10.39
CA LEU A 88 -1.81 -7.39 -10.20
C LEU A 88 -1.41 -6.89 -8.82
N SER A 89 -0.68 -5.78 -8.77
CA SER A 89 -0.21 -5.14 -7.53
C SER A 89 -0.11 -3.63 -7.70
N ASP A 90 -0.01 -2.88 -6.59
CA ASP A 90 0.39 -1.47 -6.64
C ASP A 90 1.80 -1.34 -7.23
N PRO A 91 2.08 -0.31 -8.06
CA PRO A 91 3.41 -0.09 -8.63
C PRO A 91 4.52 0.16 -7.60
N ASN A 92 4.17 0.63 -6.39
CA ASN A 92 5.14 0.91 -5.33
C ASN A 92 5.43 -0.31 -4.44
N ASP A 93 4.61 -1.36 -4.54
CA ASP A 93 4.74 -2.55 -3.71
C ASP A 93 5.63 -3.60 -4.36
N TYR A 94 6.27 -4.42 -3.53
CA TYR A 94 6.93 -5.63 -4.01
C TYR A 94 5.89 -6.78 -4.16
N PRO A 95 5.66 -7.32 -5.37
CA PRO A 95 4.59 -8.27 -5.61
C PRO A 95 4.98 -9.69 -5.19
N GLU A 96 5.06 -9.93 -3.89
CA GLU A 96 5.26 -11.27 -3.33
C GLU A 96 4.13 -11.70 -2.40
N THR A 97 3.78 -10.86 -1.45
CA THR A 97 2.73 -11.12 -0.46
C THR A 97 1.40 -10.53 -0.93
N THR A 98 0.31 -11.22 -0.57
CA THR A 98 -1.07 -10.78 -0.83
C THR A 98 -1.43 -10.43 -2.28
N VAL A 99 -0.71 -11.00 -3.25
CA VAL A 99 -0.89 -10.65 -4.67
C VAL A 99 -2.06 -11.41 -5.31
N LEU A 100 -2.93 -10.68 -5.99
CA LEU A 100 -3.91 -11.25 -6.89
C LEU A 100 -3.23 -11.73 -8.17
N TYR A 101 -3.41 -13.01 -8.48
CA TYR A 101 -2.93 -13.58 -9.74
C TYR A 101 -4.05 -14.29 -10.51
N ARG A 102 -3.89 -14.28 -11.84
CA ARG A 102 -4.73 -15.05 -12.76
C ARG A 102 -3.86 -15.75 -13.78
N TYR A 103 -4.23 -16.99 -14.08
CA TYR A 103 -3.60 -17.77 -15.13
C TYR A 103 -4.44 -17.63 -16.39
N ILE A 104 -3.75 -17.47 -17.51
CA ILE A 104 -4.34 -17.40 -18.85
C ILE A 104 -3.80 -18.57 -19.64
N THR A 105 -4.67 -19.42 -20.17
CA THR A 105 -4.27 -20.55 -21.00
C THR A 105 -4.39 -20.22 -22.49
N LEU A 106 -3.94 -21.13 -23.36
CA LEU A 106 -3.95 -20.88 -24.80
C LEU A 106 -5.38 -20.91 -25.36
N GLY A 107 -5.65 -20.08 -26.37
CA GLY A 107 -6.97 -19.96 -26.98
C GLY A 107 -7.99 -19.23 -26.10
N GLU A 108 -7.57 -18.66 -24.96
CA GLU A 108 -8.42 -17.86 -24.09
C GLU A 108 -8.15 -16.36 -24.26
N SER A 109 -9.20 -15.58 -24.10
CA SER A 109 -9.21 -14.13 -23.98
C SER A 109 -9.79 -13.77 -22.63
N VAL A 110 -8.95 -13.24 -21.74
CA VAL A 110 -9.32 -12.92 -20.36
C VAL A 110 -9.50 -11.43 -20.19
N ASP A 111 -10.69 -11.03 -19.73
CA ASP A 111 -11.01 -9.67 -19.37
C ASP A 111 -10.92 -9.52 -17.84
N ILE A 112 -9.99 -8.71 -17.37
CA ILE A 112 -9.75 -8.41 -15.96
C ILE A 112 -10.33 -7.03 -15.66
N LYS A 113 -11.41 -7.01 -14.89
CA LYS A 113 -12.02 -5.80 -14.34
C LYS A 113 -11.40 -5.49 -12.99
N VAL A 114 -10.79 -4.32 -12.89
CA VAL A 114 -10.14 -3.81 -11.68
C VAL A 114 -11.06 -2.78 -11.02
N GLU A 115 -11.35 -2.97 -9.73
CA GLU A 115 -12.09 -2.03 -8.90
C GLU A 115 -11.20 -1.58 -7.73
N PRO A 116 -10.72 -0.32 -7.72
CA PRO A 116 -9.90 0.19 -6.63
C PRO A 116 -10.75 0.51 -5.39
N GLN A 117 -10.21 0.14 -4.23
CA GLN A 117 -10.67 0.49 -2.90
C GLN A 117 -9.59 1.32 -2.23
N VAL A 118 -9.90 2.56 -1.89
CA VAL A 118 -8.95 3.49 -1.27
C VAL A 118 -9.24 3.59 0.21
N PHE A 119 -8.22 3.35 1.04
CA PHE A 119 -8.29 3.51 2.48
C PHE A 119 -7.44 4.73 2.85
N GLN A 120 -8.04 5.72 3.50
CA GLN A 120 -7.35 6.94 3.89
C GLN A 120 -7.63 7.26 5.35
N SER A 121 -6.58 7.52 6.11
CA SER A 121 -6.69 7.98 7.49
C SER A 121 -6.44 9.47 7.57
N ASP A 122 -7.16 10.16 8.46
CA ASP A 122 -6.92 11.57 8.76
C ASP A 122 -5.54 11.78 9.42
N LEU A 123 -4.91 12.93 9.18
CA LEU A 123 -3.61 13.27 9.75
C LEU A 123 -3.66 13.42 11.27
N SER A 124 -4.83 13.74 11.84
CA SER A 124 -5.04 13.81 13.30
C SER A 124 -4.70 12.49 14.02
N ILE A 125 -4.79 11.36 13.31
CA ILE A 125 -4.46 10.02 13.85
C ILE A 125 -2.96 9.87 14.13
N ARG A 126 -2.10 10.76 13.59
CA ARG A 126 -0.67 10.82 13.93
C ARG A 126 -0.40 11.13 15.40
N ALA A 127 -1.36 11.73 16.11
CA ALA A 127 -1.23 11.98 17.54
C ALA A 127 -1.26 10.70 18.40
N ILE A 128 -1.70 9.57 17.83
CA ILE A 128 -1.79 8.28 18.52
C ILE A 128 -0.57 7.43 18.17
N ASP A 129 0.03 6.80 19.18
CA ASP A 129 1.16 5.89 19.02
C ASP A 129 0.84 4.79 17.97
N PRO A 130 1.77 4.47 17.05
CA PRO A 130 1.58 3.46 16.00
C PRO A 130 1.08 2.10 16.52
N GLU A 131 1.53 1.67 17.70
CA GLU A 131 1.11 0.41 18.32
C GLU A 131 -0.37 0.38 18.73
N LYS A 132 -0.96 1.52 19.09
CA LYS A 132 -2.39 1.60 19.49
C LYS A 132 -3.32 1.73 18.30
N ARG A 133 -2.87 2.39 17.23
CA ARG A 133 -3.66 2.62 16.02
C ARG A 133 -3.45 1.54 14.94
N GLU A 134 -2.45 0.67 15.12
CA GLU A 134 -2.14 -0.49 14.26
C GLU A 134 -1.95 -0.14 12.77
N CYS A 135 -1.40 1.04 12.48
CA CYS A 135 -1.05 1.45 11.11
C CYS A 135 0.18 2.37 11.07
N TRP A 136 0.91 2.32 9.95
CA TRP A 136 2.05 3.20 9.66
C TRP A 136 1.73 4.18 8.55
N PHE A 137 2.17 5.42 8.67
CA PHE A 137 2.28 6.33 7.54
C PHE A 137 3.57 6.07 6.77
N HIS A 138 3.60 6.50 5.50
CA HIS A 138 4.69 6.21 4.57
C HIS A 138 6.07 6.70 5.03
N ASP A 139 6.11 7.71 5.90
CA ASP A 139 7.27 8.44 6.38
C ASP A 139 7.72 8.03 7.80
N GLU A 140 6.97 7.21 8.52
CA GLU A 140 7.26 6.89 9.93
C GLU A 140 8.13 5.65 10.12
N ALA A 141 8.11 4.73 9.14
CA ALA A 141 8.88 3.49 9.16
C ALA A 141 9.86 3.46 7.99
N SER A 142 11.15 3.36 8.30
CA SER A 142 12.21 3.25 7.29
C SER A 142 12.40 1.80 6.86
N LEU A 143 12.31 1.56 5.55
CA LEU A 143 12.66 0.29 4.92
C LEU A 143 14.10 0.38 4.34
N GLY A 144 14.76 -0.77 4.18
CA GLY A 144 16.16 -0.82 3.75
C GLY A 144 16.38 -0.53 2.26
N HIS A 145 15.42 -0.87 1.41
CA HIS A 145 15.55 -0.79 -0.06
C HIS A 145 14.55 0.16 -0.71
N THR A 146 13.57 0.70 0.03
CA THR A 146 12.52 1.58 -0.49
C THR A 146 12.27 2.76 0.44
N ASP A 147 12.12 3.96 -0.13
CA ASP A 147 11.90 5.18 0.66
C ASP A 147 10.47 5.35 1.18
N ARG A 148 9.51 4.54 0.68
CA ARG A 148 8.09 4.62 1.02
C ARG A 148 7.69 3.34 1.76
N TYR A 149 7.14 3.48 2.97
CA TYR A 149 6.60 2.32 3.69
C TYR A 149 5.39 1.73 2.97
N SER A 150 5.41 0.40 2.82
CA SER A 150 4.29 -0.44 2.40
C SER A 150 4.29 -1.74 3.19
N TYR A 151 3.12 -2.28 3.49
CA TYR A 151 2.98 -3.52 4.25
C TYR A 151 3.63 -4.69 3.51
N GLU A 152 3.40 -4.78 2.20
CA GLU A 152 3.93 -5.86 1.36
C GLU A 152 5.46 -5.82 1.29
N THR A 153 6.00 -4.60 1.20
CA THR A 153 7.46 -4.40 1.19
C THR A 153 8.07 -4.69 2.56
N CYS A 154 7.44 -4.26 3.67
CA CYS A 154 7.89 -4.58 5.03
C CYS A 154 7.96 -6.10 5.27
N ARG A 155 6.94 -6.85 4.85
CA ARG A 155 6.89 -8.31 4.95
C ARG A 155 8.01 -8.96 4.13
N THR A 156 8.24 -8.45 2.92
CA THR A 156 9.31 -8.91 2.02
C THR A 156 10.68 -8.68 2.64
N GLU A 157 10.98 -7.47 3.13
CA GLU A 157 12.25 -7.15 3.75
C GLU A 157 12.49 -7.92 5.05
N CYS A 158 11.45 -8.09 5.87
CA CYS A 158 11.52 -8.94 7.04
C CYS A 158 11.92 -10.38 6.66
N LYS A 159 11.34 -10.93 5.58
CA LYS A 159 11.70 -12.25 5.07
C LYS A 159 13.14 -12.30 4.56
N MET A 160 13.58 -11.26 3.85
CA MET A 160 14.97 -11.12 3.39
C MET A 160 15.96 -11.09 4.55
N LYS A 161 15.67 -10.33 5.61
CA LYS A 161 16.49 -10.26 6.83
C LYS A 161 16.61 -11.63 7.50
N ASN A 162 15.53 -12.40 7.59
CA ASN A 162 15.58 -13.76 8.12
C ASN A 162 16.45 -14.71 7.28
N TYR A 163 16.41 -14.59 5.95
CA TYR A 163 17.31 -15.36 5.08
C TYR A 163 18.78 -14.97 5.28
N LEU A 164 19.06 -13.68 5.46
CA LEU A 164 20.41 -13.21 5.80
C LEU A 164 20.88 -13.73 7.16
N ASP A 165 20.04 -13.66 8.19
CA ASP A 165 20.41 -14.04 9.55
C ASP A 165 20.63 -15.56 9.70
N LYS A 166 19.88 -16.38 8.95
CA LYS A 166 19.93 -17.85 9.06
C LYS A 166 20.81 -18.52 8.01
N CYS A 167 20.76 -18.05 6.77
CA CYS A 167 21.41 -18.70 5.63
C CYS A 167 22.54 -17.83 5.03
N GLN A 168 22.73 -16.59 5.51
CA GLN A 168 23.78 -15.65 5.04
C GLN A 168 23.73 -15.40 3.53
N CYS A 169 22.55 -15.51 2.94
CA CYS A 169 22.34 -15.30 1.51
C CYS A 169 20.92 -14.78 1.26
N VAL A 170 20.75 -14.09 0.14
CA VAL A 170 19.44 -13.61 -0.32
C VAL A 170 19.11 -14.25 -1.66
N PRO A 171 17.89 -14.80 -1.84
CA PRO A 171 17.46 -15.32 -3.14
C PRO A 171 17.55 -14.27 -4.25
N TYR A 172 17.94 -14.70 -5.45
CA TYR A 172 18.19 -13.81 -6.60
C TYR A 172 17.03 -12.90 -6.99
N LYS A 173 15.79 -13.26 -6.63
CA LYS A 173 14.58 -12.52 -6.99
C LYS A 173 14.47 -11.18 -6.25
N TYR A 174 15.10 -11.05 -5.09
CA TYR A 174 14.99 -9.85 -4.25
C TYR A 174 15.99 -8.76 -4.65
N PRO A 175 15.65 -7.48 -4.41
CA PRO A 175 16.65 -6.42 -4.47
C PRO A 175 17.76 -6.71 -3.46
N ARG A 176 19.01 -6.34 -3.78
CA ARG A 176 20.16 -6.57 -2.90
C ARG A 176 21.21 -5.47 -3.05
N ASP A 177 21.94 -5.25 -1.98
CA ASP A 177 23.21 -4.55 -2.03
C ASP A 177 24.31 -5.40 -2.68
N LYS A 178 25.34 -4.73 -3.22
CA LYS A 178 26.47 -5.40 -3.89
C LYS A 178 27.27 -6.31 -2.97
N THR A 179 27.20 -6.08 -1.66
CA THR A 179 27.90 -6.83 -0.62
C THR A 179 27.24 -8.16 -0.28
N THR A 180 25.97 -8.33 -0.62
CA THR A 180 25.17 -9.48 -0.21
C THR A 180 25.27 -10.64 -1.20
N ARG A 181 25.60 -11.85 -0.72
CA ARG A 181 25.69 -13.09 -1.51
C ARG A 181 24.32 -13.53 -2.01
N ILE A 182 24.24 -13.95 -3.28
CA ILE A 182 23.06 -14.60 -3.84
C ILE A 182 23.03 -16.06 -3.37
N CYS A 183 21.88 -16.55 -2.90
CA CYS A 183 21.73 -17.97 -2.57
C CYS A 183 21.89 -18.87 -3.79
N GLU A 184 22.64 -19.95 -3.63
CA GLU A 184 22.85 -20.98 -4.65
C GLU A 184 21.98 -22.23 -4.38
N LEU A 185 22.08 -23.23 -5.25
CA LEU A 185 21.32 -24.49 -5.12
C LEU A 185 21.63 -25.23 -3.81
N GLN A 186 22.84 -25.10 -3.28
CA GLN A 186 23.26 -25.72 -2.02
C GLN A 186 22.51 -25.14 -0.81
N ASP A 187 22.12 -23.87 -0.89
CA ASP A 187 21.44 -23.14 0.18
C ASP A 187 19.93 -23.45 0.23
N LEU A 188 19.39 -24.18 -0.77
CA LEU A 188 17.95 -24.48 -0.87
C LEU A 188 17.42 -25.20 0.37
N ASN A 189 18.21 -26.08 0.98
CA ASN A 189 17.79 -26.80 2.18
C ASN A 189 17.62 -25.84 3.37
N CYS A 190 18.49 -24.84 3.50
CA CYS A 190 18.38 -23.78 4.51
C CYS A 190 17.17 -22.88 4.25
N LEU A 191 17.01 -22.42 3.00
CA LEU A 191 15.88 -21.58 2.59
C LEU A 191 14.54 -22.27 2.85
N ASN A 192 14.44 -23.56 2.55
CA ASN A 192 13.23 -24.34 2.78
C ASN A 192 12.95 -24.48 4.28
N ASN A 193 13.98 -24.70 5.11
CA ASN A 193 13.84 -24.78 6.55
C ASN A 193 13.31 -23.46 7.16
N VAL A 194 13.87 -22.32 6.75
CA VAL A 194 13.39 -20.99 7.16
C VAL A 194 11.93 -20.76 6.73
N THR A 195 11.56 -21.20 5.52
CA THR A 195 10.21 -20.97 4.97
C THR A 195 9.15 -21.90 5.59
N VAL A 196 9.48 -23.17 5.84
CA VAL A 196 8.54 -24.22 6.28
C VAL A 196 8.46 -24.32 7.80
N HIS A 197 9.59 -24.30 8.51
CA HIS A 197 9.63 -24.55 9.96
C HIS A 197 9.55 -23.27 10.81
N GLN A 198 9.75 -22.10 10.20
CA GLN A 198 9.69 -20.79 10.86
C GLN A 198 8.42 -20.00 10.50
N SER A 199 7.36 -20.71 10.11
CA SER A 199 6.04 -20.19 9.76
C SER A 199 5.48 -19.25 10.85
N ASN A 200 5.44 -17.95 10.52
CA ASN A 200 4.74 -16.82 11.14
C ASN A 200 4.94 -16.53 12.65
N ASP A 201 4.95 -17.51 13.56
CA ASP A 201 4.98 -17.27 15.01
C ASP A 201 6.39 -16.97 15.58
N LYS A 202 7.45 -17.39 14.88
CA LYS A 202 8.84 -17.18 15.31
C LYS A 202 9.57 -16.08 14.55
N MET A 203 8.95 -15.54 13.49
CA MET A 203 9.55 -14.54 12.64
C MET A 203 9.23 -13.15 13.19
N LYS A 204 10.01 -12.71 14.18
CA LYS A 204 9.88 -11.37 14.75
C LYS A 204 10.40 -10.35 13.73
N CYS A 205 9.47 -9.71 13.03
CA CYS A 205 9.79 -8.52 12.24
C CYS A 205 10.01 -7.36 13.21
N ASP A 206 11.12 -6.66 13.04
CA ASP A 206 11.45 -5.45 13.78
C ASP A 206 11.84 -4.37 12.76
N PRO A 207 11.00 -3.32 12.58
CA PRO A 207 9.73 -3.05 13.28
C PRO A 207 8.60 -4.04 12.93
N VAL A 208 7.55 -4.06 13.75
CA VAL A 208 6.32 -4.82 13.46
C VAL A 208 5.64 -4.22 12.22
N CYS A 209 5.38 -5.05 11.21
CA CYS A 209 4.72 -4.62 9.98
C CYS A 209 3.21 -4.44 10.21
N PHE A 210 2.79 -3.19 10.45
CA PHE A 210 1.37 -2.80 10.41
C PHE A 210 0.93 -2.43 8.99
N MET A 211 -0.38 -2.39 8.74
CA MET A 211 -0.91 -1.90 7.46
C MET A 211 -0.64 -0.40 7.29
N GLU A 212 -0.68 0.10 6.06
CA GLU A 212 -0.54 1.52 5.79
C GLU A 212 -1.81 2.27 6.23
N CYS A 213 -1.63 3.42 6.88
CA CYS A 213 -2.75 4.30 7.21
C CYS A 213 -3.38 4.93 5.93
N TRP A 214 -2.63 4.96 4.83
CA TRP A 214 -3.12 5.32 3.50
C TRP A 214 -2.71 4.25 2.49
N ASP A 215 -3.70 3.48 2.03
CA ASP A 215 -3.49 2.33 1.16
C ASP A 215 -4.51 2.29 0.01
N LYS A 216 -4.18 1.56 -1.05
CA LYS A 216 -5.04 1.27 -2.19
C LYS A 216 -5.05 -0.23 -2.44
N LYS A 217 -6.22 -0.84 -2.28
CA LYS A 217 -6.42 -2.26 -2.59
C LYS A 217 -7.21 -2.40 -3.88
N TYR A 218 -6.87 -3.42 -4.67
CA TYR A 218 -7.56 -3.70 -5.91
C TYR A 218 -8.43 -4.94 -5.74
N SER A 219 -9.73 -4.81 -5.97
CA SER A 219 -10.63 -5.94 -6.16
C SER A 219 -10.63 -6.30 -7.64
N VAL A 220 -10.55 -7.60 -7.94
CA VAL A 220 -10.42 -8.08 -9.32
C VAL A 220 -11.50 -9.10 -9.64
N THR A 221 -12.24 -8.85 -10.72
CA THR A 221 -13.15 -9.82 -11.33
C THR A 221 -12.66 -10.16 -12.73
N SER A 222 -12.76 -11.42 -13.12
CA SER A 222 -12.21 -11.93 -14.38
C SER A 222 -13.28 -12.66 -15.17
N ASP A 223 -13.47 -12.27 -16.43
CA ASP A 223 -14.35 -12.95 -17.38
C ASP A 223 -13.50 -13.68 -18.43
N LEU A 224 -13.89 -14.91 -18.75
CA LEU A 224 -13.21 -15.76 -19.72
C LEU A 224 -14.03 -15.83 -21.00
N THR A 225 -13.39 -15.57 -22.13
CA THR A 225 -13.98 -15.70 -23.46
C THR A 225 -13.03 -16.44 -24.39
N PRO A 226 -13.50 -17.17 -25.42
CA PRO A 226 -12.62 -17.77 -26.40
C PRO A 226 -11.86 -16.68 -27.17
N PHE A 227 -10.59 -16.94 -27.51
CA PHE A 227 -9.80 -16.06 -28.34
C PHE A 227 -10.34 -16.07 -29.78
N LEU A 228 -10.72 -14.90 -30.27
CA LEU A 228 -11.19 -14.69 -31.63
C LEU A 228 -10.28 -13.67 -32.32
N PRO A 229 -9.54 -14.05 -33.38
CA PRO A 229 -8.61 -13.15 -34.09
C PRO A 229 -9.26 -11.86 -34.57
N ILE A 230 -10.54 -11.90 -34.95
CA ILE A 230 -11.32 -10.76 -35.46
C ILE A 230 -11.39 -9.59 -34.45
N ASN A 231 -11.25 -9.88 -33.16
CA ASN A 231 -11.33 -8.85 -32.12
C ASN A 231 -10.01 -8.06 -31.93
N TYR A 232 -8.94 -8.48 -32.60
CA TYR A 232 -7.60 -7.94 -32.45
C TYR A 232 -7.04 -7.51 -33.81
N PRO A 233 -6.15 -6.50 -33.86
CA PRO A 233 -5.56 -6.06 -35.12
C PRO A 233 -4.79 -7.20 -35.79
N GLU A 234 -4.91 -7.31 -37.12
CA GLU A 234 -4.25 -8.36 -37.91
C GLU A 234 -2.73 -8.35 -37.71
N GLU A 235 -2.12 -7.18 -37.54
CA GLU A 235 -0.69 -7.01 -37.25
C GLU A 235 -0.20 -7.78 -36.01
N ALA A 236 -1.09 -7.97 -35.01
CA ALA A 236 -0.77 -8.65 -33.77
C ALA A 236 -1.00 -10.16 -33.83
N THR A 237 -1.66 -10.65 -34.89
CA THR A 237 -2.01 -12.07 -35.07
C THR A 237 -1.38 -12.67 -36.34
N ALA A 238 -0.89 -11.82 -37.25
CA ALA A 238 -0.30 -12.21 -38.52
C ALA A 238 0.94 -13.09 -38.33
N GLY A 239 0.92 -14.27 -38.97
CA GLY A 239 2.04 -15.21 -38.96
C GLY A 239 2.17 -16.08 -37.71
N MET A 240 1.21 -16.02 -36.79
CA MET A 240 1.20 -16.86 -35.57
C MET A 240 0.05 -17.87 -35.58
N ASN A 241 0.24 -19.00 -34.89
CA ASN A 241 -0.82 -19.99 -34.71
C ASN A 241 -1.85 -19.46 -33.71
N VAL A 242 -3.10 -19.32 -34.14
CA VAL A 242 -4.21 -18.83 -33.31
C VAL A 242 -4.39 -19.65 -32.03
N SER A 243 -4.12 -20.96 -32.08
CA SER A 243 -4.20 -21.87 -30.93
C SER A 243 -3.15 -21.61 -29.85
N ASP A 244 -2.04 -20.97 -30.21
CA ASP A 244 -0.91 -20.71 -29.31
C ASP A 244 -0.99 -19.31 -28.69
N LEU A 245 -1.96 -18.51 -29.15
CA LEU A 245 -2.20 -17.15 -28.68
C LEU A 245 -3.15 -17.14 -27.49
N ALA A 246 -2.94 -16.16 -26.63
CA ALA A 246 -3.87 -15.78 -25.59
C ALA A 246 -4.02 -14.25 -25.57
N ALA A 247 -5.18 -13.76 -25.15
CA ALA A 247 -5.39 -12.33 -24.99
C ALA A 247 -5.68 -11.96 -23.54
N LEU A 248 -5.18 -10.81 -23.14
CA LEU A 248 -5.41 -10.20 -21.85
C LEU A 248 -5.91 -8.78 -22.05
N GLN A 249 -7.03 -8.46 -21.43
CA GLN A 249 -7.51 -7.08 -21.33
C GLN A 249 -7.66 -6.72 -19.85
N VAL A 250 -7.02 -5.65 -19.40
CA VAL A 250 -7.14 -5.15 -18.03
C VAL A 250 -7.72 -3.74 -18.09
N TYR A 251 -8.84 -3.51 -17.40
CA TYR A 251 -9.49 -2.20 -17.40
C TYR A 251 -10.20 -1.94 -16.08
N PHE A 252 -10.46 -0.66 -15.79
CA PHE A 252 -11.24 -0.30 -14.62
C PHE A 252 -12.72 -0.62 -14.85
N GLY A 253 -13.35 -1.32 -13.91
CA GLY A 253 -14.77 -1.70 -14.03
C GLY A 253 -15.72 -0.49 -13.92
N LYS A 254 -15.29 0.55 -13.20
CA LYS A 254 -16.02 1.79 -12.95
C LYS A 254 -15.03 2.96 -12.99
N SER A 255 -15.53 4.15 -13.34
CA SER A 255 -14.76 5.41 -13.26
C SER A 255 -14.64 5.93 -11.83
N THR A 256 -15.42 5.39 -10.90
CA THR A 256 -15.40 5.74 -9.47
C THR A 256 -14.75 4.64 -8.64
N CYS A 257 -14.27 5.02 -7.46
CA CYS A 257 -13.66 4.12 -6.49
C CYS A 257 -14.40 4.17 -5.16
N ASN A 258 -14.31 3.08 -4.39
CA ASN A 258 -14.85 3.05 -3.02
C ASN A 258 -13.79 3.60 -2.07
N CYS A 259 -14.07 4.75 -1.45
CA CYS A 259 -13.16 5.40 -0.50
C CYS A 259 -13.65 5.19 0.93
N TYR A 260 -12.75 4.69 1.79
CA TYR A 260 -12.97 4.52 3.23
C TYR A 260 -12.10 5.51 3.98
N LYS A 261 -12.71 6.39 4.78
CA LYS A 261 -12.00 7.37 5.59
C LYS A 261 -12.02 6.97 7.07
N LEU A 262 -10.86 6.80 7.68
CA LEU A 262 -10.70 6.64 9.13
C LEU A 262 -10.48 8.03 9.76
N THR A 263 -11.29 8.38 10.76
CA THR A 263 -11.20 9.64 11.50
C THR A 263 -11.26 9.37 13.00
N LEU A 264 -10.68 10.26 13.80
CA LEU A 264 -10.86 10.23 15.24
C LEU A 264 -12.31 10.56 15.58
N LEU A 265 -12.92 9.78 16.46
CA LEU A 265 -14.28 10.03 16.95
C LEU A 265 -14.32 11.19 17.95
N ILE A 266 -13.28 11.33 18.77
CA ILE A 266 -13.17 12.37 19.80
C ILE A 266 -11.80 13.02 19.71
N ASP A 267 -11.76 14.22 19.15
CA ASP A 267 -10.58 15.08 19.18
C ASP A 267 -10.49 15.84 20.52
N PHE A 268 -9.31 16.36 20.86
CA PHE A 268 -9.12 17.19 22.04
C PHE A 268 -10.05 18.41 22.08
N ASN A 269 -10.27 19.04 20.92
CA ASN A 269 -11.21 20.15 20.78
C ASN A 269 -12.66 19.73 21.05
N TYR A 270 -13.07 18.57 20.53
CA TYR A 270 -14.40 18.02 20.77
C TYR A 270 -14.60 17.65 22.24
N PHE A 271 -13.57 17.10 22.88
CA PHE A 271 -13.56 16.81 24.31
C PHE A 271 -13.77 18.09 25.14
N ILE A 272 -12.99 19.15 24.91
CA ILE A 272 -13.14 20.41 25.64
C ILE A 272 -14.51 21.03 25.40
N ALA A 273 -14.99 21.04 24.15
CA ALA A 273 -16.29 21.62 23.83
C ALA A 273 -17.44 20.88 24.53
N THR A 274 -17.40 19.54 24.54
CA THR A 274 -18.48 18.73 25.12
C THR A 274 -18.47 18.81 26.64
N TYR A 275 -17.34 18.54 27.29
CA TYR A 275 -17.24 18.58 28.76
C TYR A 275 -17.30 20.00 29.31
N GLY A 276 -16.72 20.97 28.60
CA GLY A 276 -16.84 22.39 28.94
C GLY A 276 -18.28 22.89 28.82
N GLY A 277 -19.02 22.44 27.81
CA GLY A 277 -20.45 22.74 27.66
C GLY A 277 -21.28 22.17 28.81
N VAL A 278 -21.06 20.90 29.18
CA VAL A 278 -21.73 20.27 30.33
C VAL A 278 -21.41 21.00 31.64
N PHE A 279 -20.13 21.32 31.88
CA PHE A 279 -19.71 22.04 33.08
C PHE A 279 -20.35 23.44 33.16
N SER A 280 -20.37 24.17 32.05
CA SER A 280 -20.99 25.50 31.97
C SER A 280 -22.50 25.45 32.20
N LEU A 281 -23.19 24.42 31.70
CA LEU A 281 -24.63 24.30 31.86
C LEU A 281 -25.02 23.88 33.29
N SER A 282 -24.29 22.93 33.88
CA SER A 282 -24.62 22.38 35.20
C SER A 282 -24.19 23.27 36.36
N PHE A 283 -23.01 23.90 36.27
CA PHE A 283 -22.44 24.70 37.36
C PHE A 283 -22.46 26.21 37.09
N GLY A 284 -22.77 26.63 35.86
CA GLY A 284 -22.65 28.04 35.46
C GLY A 284 -21.20 28.54 35.42
N GLY A 285 -20.23 27.63 35.46
CA GLY A 285 -18.81 27.92 35.57
C GLY A 285 -18.04 27.73 34.27
N SER A 286 -16.89 28.38 34.17
CA SER A 286 -15.93 28.17 33.08
C SER A 286 -14.56 27.77 33.64
N ILE A 287 -13.57 27.58 32.76
CA ILE A 287 -12.19 27.33 33.21
C ILE A 287 -11.67 28.47 34.11
N ILE A 288 -12.16 29.70 33.92
CA ILE A 288 -11.81 30.87 34.74
C ILE A 288 -12.32 30.67 36.18
N THR A 289 -13.54 30.18 36.37
CA THR A 289 -14.07 29.91 37.72
C THR A 289 -13.28 28.80 38.43
N LEU A 290 -12.73 27.83 37.68
CA LEU A 290 -11.89 26.77 38.25
C LEU A 290 -10.53 27.34 38.70
N VAL A 291 -9.93 28.24 37.91
CA VAL A 291 -8.71 28.96 38.28
C VAL A 291 -8.93 29.85 39.51
N GLU A 292 -10.06 30.54 39.60
CA GLU A 292 -10.39 31.36 40.77
C GLU A 292 -10.54 30.53 42.05
N ILE A 293 -11.26 29.41 41.99
CA ILE A 293 -11.41 28.49 43.13
C ILE A 293 -10.05 27.94 43.58
N THR A 294 -9.20 27.53 42.64
CA THR A 294 -7.85 27.03 42.97
C THR A 294 -6.97 28.12 43.60
N TYR A 295 -7.03 29.36 43.09
CA TYR A 295 -6.35 30.51 43.68
C TYR A 295 -6.82 30.80 45.11
N LEU A 296 -8.14 30.83 45.34
CA LEU A 296 -8.70 31.07 46.67
C LEU A 296 -8.34 29.95 47.65
N LEU A 297 -8.39 28.69 47.22
CA LEU A 297 -7.98 27.54 48.05
C LEU A 297 -6.50 27.61 48.41
N LEU A 298 -5.61 27.92 47.46
CA LEU A 298 -4.18 28.08 47.73
C LEU A 298 -3.92 29.24 48.69
N SER A 299 -4.57 30.38 48.50
CA SER A 299 -4.46 31.54 49.39
C SER A 299 -4.92 31.22 50.82
N LEU A 300 -6.02 30.48 50.96
CA LEU A 300 -6.53 30.01 52.26
C LEU A 300 -5.56 29.03 52.93
N ILE A 301 -5.00 28.08 52.18
CA ILE A 301 -4.01 27.12 52.70
C ILE A 301 -2.75 27.88 53.16
N ILE A 302 -2.21 28.79 52.35
CA ILE A 302 -1.03 29.59 52.70
C ILE A 302 -1.30 30.44 53.94
N THR A 303 -2.46 31.10 54.01
CA THR A 303 -2.82 31.93 55.16
C THR A 303 -3.01 31.10 56.43
N SER A 304 -3.63 29.92 56.33
CA SER A 304 -3.79 29.02 57.48
C SER A 304 -2.46 28.45 57.97
N LEU A 305 -1.56 28.07 57.05
CA LEU A 305 -0.20 27.66 57.38
C LEU A 305 0.59 28.79 58.04
N PHE A 306 0.50 30.02 57.52
CA PHE A 306 1.15 31.18 58.13
C PHE A 306 0.65 31.44 59.56
N ARG A 307 -0.68 31.36 59.78
CA ARG A 307 -1.27 31.49 61.11
C ARG A 307 -0.82 30.38 62.07
N ALA A 308 -0.72 29.13 61.59
CA ALA A 308 -0.24 28.00 62.37
C ALA A 308 1.25 28.13 62.73
N VAL A 309 2.09 28.57 61.79
CA VAL A 309 3.51 28.83 62.04
C VAL A 309 3.69 29.97 63.05
N MET A 310 2.95 31.07 62.90
CA MET A 310 3.01 32.18 63.85
C MET A 310 2.56 31.78 65.26
N SER A 311 1.55 30.91 65.40
CA SER A 311 1.12 30.42 66.72
C SER A 311 2.16 29.50 67.38
N VAL A 312 2.87 28.68 66.58
CA VAL A 312 4.00 27.86 67.06
C VAL A 312 5.20 28.73 67.48
N ILE A 313 5.55 29.74 66.67
CA ILE A 313 6.63 30.69 67.00
C ILE A 313 6.29 31.47 68.27
N ALA A 314 5.05 31.94 68.42
CA ALA A 314 4.60 32.63 69.62
C ALA A 314 4.68 31.73 70.86
N LYS A 315 4.36 30.44 70.73
CA LYS A 315 4.46 29.46 71.81
C LYS A 315 5.91 29.12 72.18
N ASN A 316 6.83 29.14 71.22
CA ASN A 316 8.27 28.92 71.45
C ASN A 316 8.99 30.15 72.05
N ARG A 317 8.45 31.37 71.86
CA ARG A 317 8.97 32.60 72.50
C ARG A 317 8.55 32.78 73.97
N SER A 318 7.61 31.98 74.46
CA SER A 318 7.04 32.04 75.82
C SER A 318 7.58 30.93 76.74
N LYS A 319 8.52 30.11 76.26
CA LYS A 319 9.34 29.19 77.05
C LYS A 319 10.74 29.75 77.16
#